data_AF-A0A0G0L9H0-F1
#
_entry.id   AF-A0A0G0L9H0-F1
#
_cell.length_a   1.000
_cell.length_b   1.000
_cell.length_c   1.000
_cell.angle_alpha   90.00
_cell.angle_beta   90.00
_cell.angle_gamma   90.00
#
_symmetry.space_group_name_H-M   'P 1'
#
loop_
_entity.id
_entity.type
_entity.pdbx_description
1 polymer ?
#
loop_
_entity_poly.entity_id
_entity_poly.type
_entity_poly.pdbx_seq_one_letter_code
_entity_poly.pdbx_strand_id
1 'polypeptide(L)'
;MFEHVILLCTIQEIPVPQKNINLLHMMKTFLQDCTDIGGNLTQIGDNDSGKCITGYTITPSRSPKLLQYRWAGISIINTHGWHCTFRHPTFFSYQPSGHFHHDELALTLSLDGRPLLVDSGTFLYTSNISQRNAFKSAHAHTTYYIPELEPRSSIDLFQTKRSHTNHDAMIEIKDKNIVIQDYHKKYESYGIKAHRRLLFDTYKEIFEIQDWLEPSTQKTQIKSTHEQHNLVWNMHWAPDIELIQNDDHAWIITKKTKPIAHLTTTLSFDCQETHISPAYGALEATKTLSAQQPAIPTKVYCTKIRRF
;
A
#
# COMPACT_ATOMS: atom_id res chain seq x y z
N MET A 1 -13.59 -7.54 19.50
CA MET A 1 -14.63 -7.08 20.44
C MET A 1 -16.05 -7.32 19.90
N PHE A 2 -16.42 -6.82 18.72
CA PHE A 2 -17.78 -6.98 18.15
C PHE A 2 -18.29 -8.41 18.06
N GLU A 3 -17.48 -9.34 17.51
CA GLU A 3 -17.87 -10.74 17.40
C GLU A 3 -18.12 -11.39 18.76
N HIS A 4 -17.28 -11.11 19.74
CA HIS A 4 -17.43 -11.64 21.09
C HIS A 4 -18.75 -11.20 21.73
N VAL A 5 -19.12 -9.92 21.58
CA VAL A 5 -20.39 -9.40 22.08
C VAL A 5 -21.57 -10.09 21.39
N ILE A 6 -21.51 -10.26 20.06
CA ILE A 6 -22.58 -10.95 19.31
C ILE A 6 -22.70 -12.40 19.78
N LEU A 7 -21.59 -13.12 19.96
CA LEU A 7 -21.59 -14.49 20.48
C LEU A 7 -22.21 -14.57 21.89
N LEU A 8 -21.85 -13.64 22.78
CA LEU A 8 -22.43 -13.58 24.12
C LEU A 8 -23.94 -13.34 24.07
N CYS A 9 -24.40 -12.39 23.25
CA CYS A 9 -25.83 -12.16 23.06
C CYS A 9 -26.55 -13.41 22.52
N THR A 10 -25.95 -14.11 21.55
CA THR A 10 -26.51 -15.37 21.02
C THR A 10 -26.62 -16.45 22.10
N ILE A 11 -25.59 -16.64 22.93
CA ILE A 11 -25.60 -17.62 24.03
C ILE A 11 -26.66 -17.28 25.10
N GLN A 12 -26.86 -15.99 25.36
CA GLN A 12 -27.83 -15.50 26.35
C GLN A 12 -29.24 -15.28 25.75
N GLU A 13 -29.47 -15.68 24.50
CA GLU A 13 -30.73 -15.47 23.78
C GLU A 13 -31.19 -14.00 23.74
N ILE A 14 -30.23 -13.08 23.80
CA ILE A 14 -30.47 -11.63 23.69
C ILE A 14 -30.52 -11.26 22.20
N PRO A 15 -31.62 -10.69 21.70
CA PRO A 15 -31.74 -10.28 20.30
C PRO A 15 -30.66 -9.25 19.93
N VAL A 16 -29.89 -9.55 18.89
CA VAL A 16 -28.91 -8.62 18.32
C VAL A 16 -29.56 -7.90 17.13
N PRO A 17 -29.50 -6.56 17.06
CA PRO A 17 -29.98 -5.83 15.90
C PRO A 17 -29.32 -6.31 14.60
N GLN A 18 -30.12 -6.58 13.56
CA GLN A 18 -29.63 -7.10 12.27
C GLN A 18 -28.52 -6.23 11.66
N LYS A 19 -28.58 -4.91 11.87
CA LYS A 19 -27.55 -3.95 11.43
C LYS A 19 -26.16 -4.30 11.99
N ASN A 20 -26.07 -4.75 13.24
CA ASN A 20 -24.80 -5.10 13.87
C ASN A 20 -24.24 -6.42 13.31
N ILE A 21 -25.11 -7.37 13.01
CA ILE A 21 -24.74 -8.63 12.35
C ILE A 21 -24.20 -8.34 10.95
N ASN A 22 -24.90 -7.49 10.18
CA ASN A 22 -24.47 -7.08 8.85
C ASN A 22 -23.13 -6.34 8.88
N LEU A 23 -22.92 -5.47 9.87
CA LEU A 23 -21.64 -4.78 10.06
C LEU A 23 -20.51 -5.77 10.35
N LEU A 24 -20.71 -6.75 11.24
CA LEU A 24 -19.72 -7.79 11.50
C LEU A 24 -19.41 -8.58 10.22
N HIS A 25 -20.42 -8.91 9.42
CA HIS A 25 -20.22 -9.57 8.15
C HIS A 25 -19.35 -8.74 7.20
N MET A 26 -19.62 -7.44 7.07
CA MET A 26 -18.77 -6.54 6.27
C MET A 26 -17.32 -6.48 6.77
N MET A 27 -17.11 -6.42 8.09
CA MET A 27 -15.76 -6.44 8.67
C MET A 27 -15.01 -7.73 8.34
N LYS A 28 -15.70 -8.88 8.41
CA LYS A 28 -15.16 -10.19 8.04
C LYS A 28 -14.81 -10.24 6.56
N THR A 29 -15.72 -9.78 5.69
CA THR A 29 -15.49 -9.71 4.24
C THR A 29 -14.29 -8.82 3.90
N PHE A 30 -14.14 -7.67 4.56
CA PHE A 30 -12.97 -6.82 4.38
C PHE A 30 -11.65 -7.55 4.71
N LEU A 31 -11.60 -8.27 5.83
CA LEU A 31 -10.42 -9.08 6.19
C LEU A 31 -10.14 -10.19 5.16
N GLN A 32 -11.20 -10.86 4.66
CA GLN A 32 -11.06 -11.88 3.62
C GLN A 32 -10.54 -11.30 2.31
N ASP A 33 -10.98 -10.11 1.93
CA ASP A 33 -10.52 -9.43 0.72
C ASP A 33 -9.09 -8.91 0.90
N CYS A 34 -8.68 -8.47 2.09
CA CYS A 34 -7.30 -8.11 2.42
C CYS A 34 -6.36 -9.33 2.57
N THR A 35 -6.87 -10.55 2.42
CA THR A 35 -6.06 -11.77 2.55
C THR A 35 -5.80 -12.38 1.18
N ASP A 36 -4.53 -12.56 0.83
CA ASP A 36 -4.17 -13.19 -0.44
C ASP A 36 -4.48 -14.70 -0.46
N ILE A 37 -4.41 -15.34 -1.62
CA ILE A 37 -4.76 -16.76 -1.77
C ILE A 37 -3.86 -17.71 -0.95
N GLY A 38 -2.70 -17.24 -0.50
CA GLY A 38 -1.79 -17.96 0.39
C GLY A 38 -2.17 -17.86 1.87
N GLY A 39 -3.20 -17.07 2.21
CA GLY A 39 -3.63 -16.81 3.57
C GLY A 39 -2.88 -15.67 4.26
N ASN A 40 -2.11 -14.88 3.51
CA ASN A 40 -1.37 -13.75 4.08
C ASN A 40 -2.30 -12.53 4.15
N LEU A 41 -2.57 -12.05 5.37
CA LEU A 41 -3.31 -10.80 5.59
C LEU A 41 -2.36 -9.62 5.38
N THR A 42 -2.72 -8.71 4.47
CA THR A 42 -1.92 -7.51 4.20
C THR A 42 -1.82 -6.63 5.45
N GLN A 43 -0.60 -6.22 5.80
CA GLN A 43 -0.33 -5.17 6.78
C GLN A 43 -0.36 -3.81 6.10
N ILE A 44 -0.98 -2.83 6.75
CA ILE A 44 -1.12 -1.47 6.22
C ILE A 44 -1.15 -0.51 7.41
N GLY A 45 -0.20 0.43 7.44
CA GLY A 45 -0.12 1.44 8.48
C GLY A 45 0.01 0.81 9.87
N ASP A 46 -0.88 1.20 10.79
CA ASP A 46 -0.88 0.69 12.16
C ASP A 46 -1.51 -0.71 12.31
N ASN A 47 -0.82 -1.73 11.80
CA ASN A 47 -1.24 -3.14 11.90
C ASN A 47 -0.15 -4.03 12.51
N ASP A 48 -0.08 -4.07 13.85
CA ASP A 48 0.91 -4.80 14.64
C ASP A 48 0.58 -6.28 14.86
N SER A 49 0.36 -7.06 13.79
CA SER A 49 0.06 -8.51 13.86
C SER A 49 -1.22 -8.90 14.62
N GLY A 50 -2.23 -8.02 14.61
CA GLY A 50 -3.52 -8.30 15.26
C GLY A 50 -4.16 -9.61 14.78
N LYS A 51 -4.72 -10.40 15.70
CA LYS A 51 -5.38 -11.69 15.40
C LYS A 51 -6.83 -11.72 15.86
N CYS A 52 -7.69 -12.40 15.11
CA CYS A 52 -9.04 -12.72 15.55
C CYS A 52 -8.99 -13.83 16.62
N ILE A 53 -9.31 -13.50 17.88
CA ILE A 53 -9.22 -14.43 19.01
C ILE A 53 -10.51 -15.25 19.26
N THR A 54 -11.58 -14.99 18.53
CA THR A 54 -12.93 -15.55 18.72
C THR A 54 -13.21 -16.81 17.88
N GLY A 55 -12.17 -17.51 17.43
CA GLY A 55 -12.31 -18.73 16.61
C GLY A 55 -12.70 -18.47 15.15
N TYR A 56 -12.81 -17.21 14.73
CA TYR A 56 -12.99 -16.86 13.33
C TYR A 56 -11.68 -17.06 12.57
N THR A 57 -11.69 -17.97 11.60
CA THR A 57 -10.59 -18.15 10.65
C THR A 57 -10.86 -17.34 9.41
N ILE A 58 -9.94 -16.44 9.06
CA ILE A 58 -10.02 -15.66 7.83
C ILE A 58 -9.72 -16.61 6.66
N THR A 59 -10.65 -16.69 5.71
CA THR A 59 -10.49 -17.48 4.49
C THR A 59 -10.38 -16.54 3.30
N PRO A 60 -9.32 -16.63 2.48
CA PRO A 60 -9.15 -15.69 1.38
C PRO A 60 -10.20 -15.89 0.30
N SER A 61 -10.53 -14.79 -0.38
CA SER A 61 -11.37 -14.84 -1.57
C SER A 61 -10.63 -15.49 -2.75
N ARG A 62 -11.25 -16.48 -3.38
CA ARG A 62 -10.66 -17.16 -4.57
C ARG A 62 -11.11 -16.57 -5.90
N SER A 63 -12.17 -15.77 -5.91
CA SER A 63 -12.64 -15.13 -7.13
C SER A 63 -11.86 -13.84 -7.41
N PRO A 64 -11.58 -13.54 -8.69
CA PRO A 64 -11.10 -12.22 -9.08
C PRO A 64 -12.08 -11.14 -8.65
N LYS A 65 -11.56 -10.04 -8.10
CA LYS A 65 -12.34 -8.92 -7.58
C LYS A 65 -11.58 -7.63 -7.74
N LEU A 66 -12.32 -6.55 -7.93
CA LEU A 66 -11.85 -5.18 -7.80
C LEU A 66 -12.83 -4.46 -6.87
N LEU A 67 -12.36 -4.09 -5.68
CA LEU A 67 -13.20 -3.51 -4.64
C LEU A 67 -12.61 -2.18 -4.19
N GLN A 68 -13.46 -1.16 -4.06
CA GLN A 68 -13.09 0.11 -3.43
C GLN A 68 -13.76 0.23 -2.08
N TYR A 69 -12.96 0.22 -1.02
CA TYR A 69 -13.39 0.57 0.33
C TYR A 69 -13.20 2.08 0.53
N ARG A 70 -14.11 2.87 -0.06
CA ARG A 70 -13.99 4.33 -0.17
C ARG A 70 -13.73 5.03 1.16
N TRP A 71 -14.45 4.64 2.22
CA TRP A 71 -14.25 5.22 3.54
C TRP A 71 -12.91 4.87 4.19
N ALA A 72 -12.32 3.74 3.83
CA ALA A 72 -11.00 3.34 4.30
C ALA A 72 -9.86 3.86 3.40
N GLY A 73 -10.18 4.49 2.27
CA GLY A 73 -9.17 4.99 1.33
C GLY A 73 -8.30 3.86 0.78
N ILE A 74 -8.91 2.74 0.40
CA ILE A 74 -8.16 1.57 -0.10
C ILE A 74 -8.95 0.83 -1.19
N SER A 75 -8.25 0.44 -2.24
CA SER A 75 -8.71 -0.54 -3.21
C SER A 75 -8.04 -1.89 -2.99
N ILE A 76 -8.79 -2.95 -3.25
CA ILE A 76 -8.31 -4.32 -3.24
C ILE A 76 -8.52 -4.89 -4.64
N ILE A 77 -7.42 -5.32 -5.25
CA ILE A 77 -7.39 -5.93 -6.58
C ILE A 77 -6.94 -7.37 -6.41
N ASN A 78 -7.81 -8.30 -6.76
CA ASN A 78 -7.52 -9.73 -6.77
C ASN A 78 -7.75 -10.26 -8.19
N THR A 79 -6.74 -10.88 -8.77
CA THR A 79 -6.79 -11.57 -10.05
C THR A 79 -6.40 -13.03 -9.83
N HIS A 80 -6.25 -13.82 -10.90
CA HIS A 80 -5.83 -15.22 -10.73
C HIS A 80 -4.39 -15.35 -10.19
N GLY A 81 -3.52 -14.37 -10.43
CA GLY A 81 -2.13 -14.39 -10.00
C GLY A 81 -1.74 -13.24 -9.07
N TRP A 82 -2.38 -12.09 -9.17
CA TRP A 82 -2.03 -10.90 -8.39
C TRP A 82 -3.06 -10.62 -7.31
N HIS A 83 -2.59 -10.31 -6.10
CA HIS A 83 -3.36 -9.65 -5.06
C HIS A 83 -2.66 -8.35 -4.69
N CYS A 84 -3.37 -7.25 -4.66
CA CYS A 84 -2.81 -5.92 -4.44
C CYS A 84 -3.74 -5.09 -3.58
N THR A 85 -3.18 -4.39 -2.60
CA THR A 85 -3.87 -3.29 -1.93
C THR A 85 -3.31 -1.97 -2.42
N PHE A 86 -4.15 -1.00 -2.74
CA PHE A 86 -3.73 0.32 -3.21
C PHE A 86 -4.37 1.42 -2.35
N ARG A 87 -3.54 2.27 -1.73
CA ARG A 87 -3.99 3.33 -0.84
C ARG A 87 -4.37 4.58 -1.60
N HIS A 88 -5.55 5.09 -1.29
CA HIS A 88 -6.09 6.34 -1.82
C HIS A 88 -5.91 7.45 -0.78
N PRO A 89 -5.60 8.68 -1.21
CA PRO A 89 -5.47 9.86 -0.33
C PRO A 89 -6.87 10.36 0.11
N THR A 90 -7.63 9.47 0.74
CA THR A 90 -8.97 9.73 1.25
C THR A 90 -8.93 9.86 2.76
N PHE A 91 -9.23 11.05 3.26
CA PHE A 91 -9.16 11.38 4.68
C PHE A 91 -10.44 12.10 5.11
N PHE A 92 -11.02 11.64 6.21
CA PHE A 92 -12.18 12.25 6.84
C PHE A 92 -11.83 12.78 8.23
N SER A 93 -12.42 13.90 8.62
CA SER A 93 -12.14 14.58 9.89
C SER A 93 -12.53 13.77 11.14
N TYR A 94 -13.40 12.77 11.00
CA TYR A 94 -13.84 11.89 12.10
C TYR A 94 -12.98 10.64 12.28
N GLN A 95 -12.00 10.40 11.40
CA GLN A 95 -11.12 9.24 11.50
C GLN A 95 -10.00 9.45 12.52
N PRO A 96 -9.50 8.37 13.15
CA PRO A 96 -8.45 8.48 14.16
C PRO A 96 -7.10 8.80 13.51
N SER A 97 -6.80 10.10 13.41
CA SER A 97 -5.63 10.62 12.66
C SER A 97 -4.25 10.22 13.19
N GLY A 98 -4.16 9.70 14.42
CA GLY A 98 -2.92 9.20 15.00
C GLY A 98 -2.35 7.98 14.27
N HIS A 99 -3.22 7.20 13.65
CA HIS A 99 -2.87 6.00 12.89
C HIS A 99 -2.59 6.27 11.40
N PHE A 100 -2.69 7.52 10.94
CA PHE A 100 -2.36 7.85 9.56
C PHE A 100 -0.87 7.91 9.34
N HIS A 101 -0.43 7.31 8.24
CA HIS A 101 0.91 7.39 7.71
C HIS A 101 0.97 8.39 6.54
N HIS A 102 2.16 8.59 5.99
CA HIS A 102 2.42 9.27 4.72
C HIS A 102 2.46 8.25 3.58
N ASP A 103 1.42 7.42 3.48
CA ASP A 103 1.30 6.25 2.61
C ASP A 103 0.35 6.49 1.42
N GLU A 104 0.14 7.75 1.04
CA GLU A 104 -0.69 8.07 -0.14
C GLU A 104 -0.13 7.38 -1.39
N LEU A 105 -1.01 6.73 -2.17
CA LEU A 105 -0.67 5.95 -3.36
C LEU A 105 0.28 4.76 -3.10
N ALA A 106 0.52 4.41 -1.83
CA ALA A 106 1.28 3.21 -1.48
C ALA A 106 0.51 1.95 -1.89
N LEU A 107 1.26 0.87 -2.14
CA LEU A 107 0.68 -0.42 -2.45
C LEU A 107 1.40 -1.58 -1.76
N THR A 108 0.68 -2.69 -1.62
CA THR A 108 1.25 -4.01 -1.35
C THR A 108 0.92 -4.93 -2.52
N LEU A 109 1.73 -5.96 -2.75
CA LEU A 109 1.57 -6.85 -3.88
C LEU A 109 1.95 -8.27 -3.48
N SER A 110 1.09 -9.24 -3.77
CA SER A 110 1.36 -10.67 -3.71
C SER A 110 1.19 -11.31 -5.09
N LEU A 111 2.02 -12.33 -5.36
CA LEU A 111 1.99 -13.14 -6.57
C LEU A 111 1.75 -14.61 -6.23
N ASP A 112 0.65 -15.18 -6.71
CA ASP A 112 0.22 -16.56 -6.47
C ASP A 112 0.24 -16.92 -4.96
N GLY A 113 -0.23 -16.00 -4.10
CA GLY A 113 -0.26 -16.18 -2.64
C GLY A 113 1.10 -16.02 -1.95
N ARG A 114 2.05 -15.35 -2.61
CA ARG A 114 3.37 -15.02 -2.05
C ARG A 114 3.51 -13.50 -1.99
N PRO A 115 3.63 -12.89 -0.80
CA PRO A 115 3.94 -11.48 -0.69
C PRO A 115 5.23 -11.14 -1.42
N LEU A 116 5.19 -10.08 -2.23
CA LEU A 116 6.33 -9.51 -2.93
C LEU A 116 6.67 -8.14 -2.35
N LEU A 117 5.68 -7.22 -2.33
CA LEU A 117 5.82 -5.87 -1.79
C LEU A 117 4.95 -5.75 -0.55
N VAL A 118 5.54 -5.32 0.55
CA VAL A 118 4.89 -5.28 1.87
C VAL A 118 4.94 -3.86 2.44
N ASP A 119 4.04 -3.57 3.37
CA ASP A 119 4.12 -2.36 4.18
C ASP A 119 5.20 -2.52 5.26
N SER A 120 5.81 -1.41 5.68
CA SER A 120 6.81 -1.44 6.75
C SER A 120 6.22 -1.64 8.13
N GLY A 121 4.92 -1.42 8.32
CA GLY A 121 4.26 -1.55 9.62
C GLY A 121 4.53 -0.36 10.55
N THR A 122 4.36 -0.59 11.85
CA THR A 122 4.28 0.47 12.88
C THR A 122 5.59 0.64 13.66
N PHE A 123 6.27 -0.48 13.90
CA PHE A 123 7.36 -0.68 14.83
C PHE A 123 7.05 -0.31 16.28
N LEU A 124 7.00 0.98 16.60
CA LEU A 124 6.82 1.49 17.96
C LEU A 124 5.74 2.55 17.95
N TYR A 125 5.13 2.81 19.12
CA TYR A 125 4.20 3.94 19.30
C TYR A 125 4.91 5.12 19.96
N THR A 126 5.19 5.03 21.26
CA THR A 126 5.71 6.16 22.07
C THR A 126 7.12 5.99 22.58
N SER A 127 7.65 4.77 22.59
CA SER A 127 8.97 4.47 23.18
C SER A 127 10.14 5.06 22.39
N ASN A 128 9.97 5.34 21.10
CA ASN A 128 10.95 6.04 20.28
C ASN A 128 10.26 6.84 19.15
N ILE A 129 10.15 8.16 19.36
CA ILE A 129 9.49 9.11 18.46
C ILE A 129 10.15 9.14 17.07
N SER A 130 11.48 9.06 17.02
CA SER A 130 12.22 9.10 15.76
C SER A 130 11.91 7.87 14.90
N GLN A 131 11.92 6.69 15.52
CA GLN A 131 11.57 5.43 14.86
C GLN A 131 10.09 5.42 14.43
N ARG A 132 9.18 5.85 15.31
CA ARG A 132 7.75 6.00 14.95
C ARG A 132 7.58 6.87 13.70
N ASN A 133 8.21 8.05 13.67
CA ASN A 133 8.12 8.96 12.53
C ASN A 133 8.75 8.36 11.26
N ALA A 134 9.84 7.59 11.38
CA ALA A 134 10.44 6.91 10.24
C ALA A 134 9.46 5.92 9.60
N PHE A 135 8.83 5.05 10.38
CA PHE A 135 7.83 4.07 9.89
C PHE A 135 6.52 4.72 9.39
N LYS A 136 6.20 5.94 9.84
CA LYS A 136 5.06 6.73 9.32
C LYS A 136 5.38 7.49 8.04
N SER A 137 6.64 7.63 7.66
CA SER A 137 7.06 8.49 6.54
C SER A 137 6.81 7.84 5.18
N ALA A 138 6.70 8.64 4.11
CA ALA A 138 6.55 8.12 2.75
C ALA A 138 7.73 7.24 2.31
N HIS A 139 8.91 7.45 2.91
CA HIS A 139 10.09 6.61 2.71
C HIS A 139 9.84 5.14 3.10
N ALA A 140 9.02 4.90 4.12
CA ALA A 140 8.75 3.57 4.65
C ALA A 140 7.63 2.81 3.90
N HIS A 141 7.10 3.36 2.81
CA HIS A 141 6.04 2.74 2.03
C HIS A 141 6.44 2.57 0.56
N THR A 142 5.80 1.62 -0.13
CA THR A 142 5.98 1.40 -1.57
C THR A 142 5.23 2.48 -2.36
N THR A 143 5.77 3.69 -2.33
CA THR A 143 5.22 4.89 -2.95
C THR A 143 6.35 5.75 -3.55
N TYR A 144 5.98 6.91 -4.05
CA TYR A 144 6.93 7.91 -4.53
C TYR A 144 6.55 9.29 -3.97
N TYR A 145 7.54 10.14 -3.76
CA TYR A 145 7.34 11.44 -3.12
C TYR A 145 8.42 12.45 -3.50
N ILE A 146 8.18 13.71 -3.16
CA ILE A 146 9.14 14.82 -3.31
C ILE A 146 9.79 15.04 -1.93
N PRO A 147 11.05 14.61 -1.70
CA PRO A 147 11.66 14.60 -0.37
C PRO A 147 11.63 15.94 0.35
N GLU A 148 11.86 17.04 -0.36
CA GLU A 148 11.87 18.39 0.18
C GLU A 148 10.48 18.91 0.61
N LEU A 149 9.41 18.26 0.15
CA LEU A 149 8.02 18.61 0.47
C LEU A 149 7.38 17.64 1.48
N GLU A 150 8.10 16.60 1.90
CA GLU A 150 7.65 15.71 2.97
C GLU A 150 7.70 16.41 4.34
N PRO A 151 6.72 16.17 5.22
CA PRO A 151 6.73 16.75 6.55
C PRO A 151 7.94 16.24 7.33
N ARG A 152 8.65 17.18 7.99
CA ARG A 152 9.67 16.82 8.97
C ARG A 152 9.01 16.18 10.19
N SER A 153 9.72 15.26 10.84
CA SER A 153 9.30 14.50 12.03
C SER A 153 8.31 15.25 12.95
N SER A 154 7.15 14.65 13.22
CA SER A 154 6.15 15.22 14.13
C SER A 154 6.48 14.89 15.59
N ILE A 155 6.35 15.87 16.50
CA ILE A 155 6.40 15.63 17.95
C ILE A 155 5.05 15.06 18.43
N ASP A 156 3.95 15.42 17.77
CA ASP A 156 2.63 14.83 18.05
C ASP A 156 2.50 13.50 17.30
N LEU A 157 2.74 12.41 18.04
CA LEU A 157 2.70 11.05 17.52
C LEU A 157 1.26 10.56 17.24
N PHE A 158 0.26 11.20 17.86
CA PHE A 158 -1.13 10.75 17.87
C PHE A 158 -2.06 11.64 17.06
N GLN A 159 -1.54 12.70 16.42
CA GLN A 159 -2.30 13.48 15.46
C GLN A 159 -1.48 13.73 14.19
N THR A 160 -1.92 13.13 13.10
CA THR A 160 -1.45 13.46 11.75
C THR A 160 -2.56 14.25 11.08
N LYS A 161 -2.57 15.58 11.27
CA LYS A 161 -3.64 16.42 10.69
C LYS A 161 -3.61 16.29 9.16
N ARG A 162 -4.69 15.77 8.60
CA ARG A 162 -4.93 15.69 7.16
C ARG A 162 -6.14 16.53 6.84
N SER A 163 -6.06 17.29 5.75
CA SER A 163 -7.22 17.96 5.20
C SER A 163 -8.24 16.91 4.76
N HIS A 164 -9.53 17.21 4.96
CA HIS A 164 -10.58 16.36 4.42
C HIS A 164 -10.37 16.27 2.90
N THR A 165 -10.19 15.06 2.40
CA THR A 165 -9.99 14.81 0.98
C THR A 165 -10.78 13.56 0.62
N ASN A 166 -11.64 13.66 -0.38
CA ASN A 166 -12.42 12.54 -0.85
C ASN A 166 -12.63 12.68 -2.35
N HIS A 167 -12.19 11.69 -3.10
CA HIS A 167 -12.45 11.55 -4.51
C HIS A 167 -12.40 10.07 -4.88
N ASP A 168 -12.97 9.76 -6.04
CA ASP A 168 -12.98 8.40 -6.55
C ASP A 168 -11.75 8.19 -7.43
N ALA A 169 -11.04 7.09 -7.20
CA ALA A 169 -10.02 6.62 -8.12
C ALA A 169 -10.67 6.21 -9.45
N MET A 170 -9.99 6.54 -10.55
CA MET A 170 -10.39 6.12 -11.88
C MET A 170 -10.17 4.62 -12.01
N ILE A 171 -11.18 3.89 -12.46
CA ILE A 171 -11.12 2.47 -12.75
C ILE A 171 -11.57 2.23 -14.18
N GLU A 172 -10.80 1.42 -14.91
CA GLU A 172 -11.18 0.89 -16.21
C GLU A 172 -10.93 -0.62 -16.21
N ILE A 173 -11.95 -1.39 -16.59
CA ILE A 173 -11.83 -2.82 -16.87
C ILE A 173 -12.10 -3.00 -18.35
N LYS A 174 -11.07 -3.42 -19.09
CA LYS A 174 -11.18 -3.68 -20.53
C LYS A 174 -10.61 -5.06 -20.82
N ASP A 175 -11.46 -5.93 -21.39
CA ASP A 175 -11.16 -7.33 -21.64
C ASP A 175 -10.66 -8.05 -20.38
N LYS A 176 -9.36 -8.34 -20.33
CA LYS A 176 -8.65 -9.04 -19.24
C LYS A 176 -7.72 -8.10 -18.45
N ASN A 177 -7.81 -6.80 -18.71
CA ASN A 177 -6.94 -5.80 -18.10
C ASN A 177 -7.72 -4.98 -17.08
N ILE A 178 -7.11 -4.79 -15.92
CA ILE A 178 -7.63 -3.90 -14.88
C ILE A 178 -6.68 -2.71 -14.77
N VAL A 179 -7.22 -1.51 -14.91
CA VAL A 179 -6.50 -0.26 -14.68
C VAL A 179 -7.15 0.45 -13.50
N ILE A 180 -6.33 0.83 -12.53
CA ILE A 180 -6.72 1.75 -11.48
C ILE A 180 -5.72 2.90 -11.42
N GLN A 181 -6.23 4.13 -11.36
CA GLN A 181 -5.41 5.32 -11.30
C GLN A 181 -5.95 6.25 -10.24
N ASP A 182 -5.02 6.84 -9.48
CA ASP A 182 -5.36 7.87 -8.53
C ASP A 182 -4.26 8.91 -8.41
N TYR A 183 -4.57 10.01 -7.72
CA TYR A 183 -3.65 11.11 -7.50
C TYR A 183 -3.87 11.73 -6.13
N HIS A 184 -2.85 12.38 -5.58
CA HIS A 184 -2.95 13.13 -4.33
C HIS A 184 -2.62 14.62 -4.52
N LYS A 185 -3.29 15.45 -3.71
CA LYS A 185 -3.17 16.92 -3.73
C LYS A 185 -2.19 17.46 -2.67
N LYS A 186 -1.38 16.59 -2.05
CA LYS A 186 -0.39 16.98 -1.05
C LYS A 186 0.53 18.13 -1.51
N TYR A 187 0.86 18.16 -2.80
CA TYR A 187 1.73 19.18 -3.40
C TYR A 187 0.95 20.27 -4.15
N GLU A 188 -0.37 20.35 -3.97
CA GLU A 188 -1.23 21.28 -4.72
C GLU A 188 -0.90 22.75 -4.44
N SER A 189 -0.46 23.08 -3.21
CA SER A 189 0.04 24.42 -2.86
C SER A 189 1.32 24.83 -3.60
N TYR A 190 2.05 23.84 -4.11
CA TYR A 190 3.23 24.01 -4.97
C TYR A 190 2.88 23.93 -6.46
N GLY A 191 1.59 23.86 -6.80
CA GLY A 191 1.12 23.77 -8.18
C GLY A 191 1.30 22.38 -8.80
N ILE A 192 1.36 21.32 -7.99
CA ILE A 192 1.67 19.96 -8.46
C ILE A 192 0.63 18.95 -7.94
N LYS A 193 0.25 17.99 -8.79
CA LYS A 193 -0.46 16.76 -8.41
C LYS A 193 0.43 15.56 -8.73
N ALA A 194 0.49 14.61 -7.81
CA ALA A 194 1.22 13.36 -8.00
C ALA A 194 0.22 12.25 -8.35
N HIS A 195 0.40 11.60 -9.49
CA HIS A 195 -0.45 10.55 -10.04
C HIS A 195 0.26 9.21 -10.09
N ARG A 196 -0.47 8.15 -9.72
CA ARG A 196 -0.06 6.76 -9.91
C ARG A 196 -1.14 5.99 -10.65
N ARG A 197 -0.72 5.20 -11.63
CA ARG A 197 -1.55 4.25 -12.38
C ARG A 197 -0.99 2.85 -12.19
N LEU A 198 -1.88 1.92 -11.85
CA LEU A 198 -1.60 0.49 -11.79
C LEU A 198 -2.35 -0.20 -12.92
N LEU A 199 -1.64 -1.03 -13.69
CA LEU A 199 -2.21 -1.89 -14.72
C LEU A 199 -1.92 -3.35 -14.38
N PHE A 200 -2.97 -4.16 -14.40
CA PHE A 200 -2.88 -5.62 -14.30
C PHE A 200 -3.32 -6.21 -15.64
N ASP A 201 -2.37 -6.68 -16.44
CA ASP A 201 -2.65 -7.48 -17.63
C ASP A 201 -2.71 -8.95 -17.24
N THR A 202 -3.92 -9.48 -17.05
CA THR A 202 -4.10 -10.87 -16.59
C THR A 202 -3.84 -11.90 -17.69
N TYR A 203 -3.75 -11.48 -18.96
CA TYR A 203 -3.42 -12.39 -20.06
C TYR A 203 -1.91 -12.59 -20.19
N LYS A 204 -1.14 -11.50 -20.09
CA LYS A 204 0.33 -11.51 -20.13
C LYS A 204 0.97 -11.74 -18.76
N GLU A 205 0.18 -11.72 -17.69
CA GLU A 205 0.63 -11.77 -16.29
C GLU A 205 1.64 -10.66 -15.97
N ILE A 206 1.33 -9.44 -16.42
CA ILE A 206 2.12 -8.24 -16.18
C ILE A 206 1.40 -7.36 -15.18
N PHE A 207 2.14 -6.89 -14.19
CA PHE A 207 1.78 -5.77 -13.33
C PHE A 207 2.64 -4.57 -13.71
N GLU A 208 2.04 -3.40 -13.95
CA GLU A 208 2.74 -2.16 -14.27
C GLU A 208 2.35 -1.07 -13.27
N ILE A 209 3.36 -0.36 -12.76
CA ILE A 209 3.23 0.91 -12.04
C ILE A 209 3.71 2.01 -12.97
N GLN A 210 2.90 3.06 -13.12
CA GLN A 210 3.29 4.28 -13.82
C GLN A 210 3.05 5.49 -12.91
N ASP A 211 4.10 6.29 -12.72
CA ASP A 211 4.06 7.48 -11.87
C ASP A 211 4.42 8.73 -12.68
N TRP A 212 3.72 9.83 -12.42
CA TRP A 212 4.04 11.14 -13.01
C TRP A 212 3.55 12.30 -12.15
N LEU A 213 4.01 13.50 -12.47
CA LEU A 213 3.49 14.75 -11.92
C LEU A 213 2.66 15.47 -12.97
N GLU A 214 1.55 16.06 -12.56
CA GLU A 214 0.71 16.94 -13.39
C GLU A 214 0.66 18.35 -12.76
N PRO A 215 0.72 19.43 -13.57
CA PRO A 215 0.49 20.78 -13.06
C PRO A 215 -0.90 20.92 -12.43
N SER A 216 -0.98 21.57 -11.27
CA SER A 216 -2.25 21.93 -10.65
C SER A 216 -2.74 23.31 -11.11
N THR A 217 -4.05 23.48 -11.18
CA THR A 217 -4.72 24.69 -11.67
C THR A 217 -4.86 25.80 -10.62
N GLN A 218 -4.44 25.58 -9.36
CA GLN A 218 -4.52 26.61 -8.31
C GLN A 218 -3.34 27.58 -8.37
N LYS A 219 -3.61 28.87 -8.12
CA LYS A 219 -2.59 29.94 -8.07
C LYS A 219 -1.56 29.63 -6.98
N THR A 220 -0.31 29.44 -7.40
CA THR A 220 0.86 29.25 -6.54
C THR A 220 1.08 30.45 -5.61
N GLN A 221 1.26 30.22 -4.32
CA GLN A 221 1.77 31.25 -3.40
C GLN A 221 3.31 31.41 -3.46
N ILE A 222 4.00 30.57 -4.26
CA ILE A 222 5.47 30.56 -4.35
C ILE A 222 5.92 30.85 -5.78
N LYS A 223 6.83 31.83 -5.93
CA LYS A 223 7.51 32.20 -7.18
C LYS A 223 8.71 31.28 -7.41
N SER A 224 8.53 30.08 -7.99
CA SER A 224 9.55 29.40 -8.81
C SER A 224 9.03 28.09 -9.43
N THR A 225 8.17 28.19 -10.46
CA THR A 225 7.72 27.05 -11.29
C THR A 225 8.82 26.46 -12.21
N HIS A 226 10.09 26.57 -11.81
CA HIS A 226 11.25 26.13 -12.59
C HIS A 226 12.22 25.26 -11.80
N GLU A 227 11.96 24.98 -10.52
CA GLU A 227 12.78 24.01 -9.78
C GLU A 227 12.38 22.60 -10.19
N GLN A 228 13.34 21.89 -10.78
CA GLN A 228 13.21 20.49 -11.12
C GLN A 228 13.24 19.69 -9.81
N HIS A 229 12.05 19.29 -9.32
CA HIS A 229 11.96 18.44 -8.15
C HIS A 229 12.59 17.07 -8.43
N ASN A 230 13.38 16.60 -7.47
CA ASN A 230 13.78 15.20 -7.45
C ASN A 230 12.68 14.39 -6.79
N LEU A 231 12.34 13.27 -7.40
CA LEU A 231 11.42 12.30 -6.85
C LEU A 231 12.21 11.13 -6.30
N VAL A 232 11.71 10.55 -5.21
CA VAL A 232 12.22 9.31 -4.64
C VAL A 232 11.14 8.25 -4.74
N TRP A 233 11.52 7.08 -5.23
CA TRP A 233 10.69 5.87 -5.27
C TRP A 233 11.25 4.85 -4.30
N ASN A 234 10.39 4.17 -3.56
CA ASN A 234 10.79 3.02 -2.74
C ASN A 234 9.90 1.83 -3.04
N MET A 235 10.49 0.64 -3.00
CA MET A 235 9.79 -0.64 -3.08
C MET A 235 10.31 -1.54 -1.96
N HIS A 236 9.48 -1.78 -0.95
CA HIS A 236 9.82 -2.60 0.22
C HIS A 236 9.43 -4.04 -0.04
N TRP A 237 10.42 -4.92 -0.12
CA TRP A 237 10.20 -6.31 -0.49
C TRP A 237 9.87 -7.16 0.73
N ALA A 238 9.18 -8.28 0.53
CA ALA A 238 8.98 -9.25 1.60
C ALA A 238 10.33 -9.87 2.02
N PRO A 239 10.56 -10.13 3.32
CA PRO A 239 11.85 -10.63 3.84
C PRO A 239 12.37 -11.91 3.17
N ASP A 240 11.48 -12.75 2.65
CA ASP A 240 11.84 -14.01 1.99
C ASP A 240 12.05 -13.89 0.47
N ILE A 241 12.10 -12.67 -0.05
CA ILE A 241 12.40 -12.34 -1.45
C ILE A 241 13.87 -11.96 -1.60
N GLU A 242 14.49 -12.56 -2.60
CA GLU A 242 15.83 -12.21 -3.06
C GLU A 242 15.76 -11.50 -4.41
N LEU A 243 16.56 -10.45 -4.56
CA LEU A 243 16.64 -9.61 -5.74
C LEU A 243 18.01 -9.80 -6.38
N ILE A 244 18.03 -10.25 -7.62
CA ILE A 244 19.26 -10.42 -8.40
C ILE A 244 19.24 -9.38 -9.51
N GLN A 245 20.16 -8.42 -9.46
CA GLN A 245 20.30 -7.42 -10.50
C GLN A 245 20.84 -8.08 -11.77
N ASN A 246 20.11 -7.96 -12.88
CA ASN A 246 20.56 -8.43 -14.19
C ASN A 246 21.24 -7.32 -14.99
N ASP A 247 20.73 -6.09 -14.87
CA ASP A 247 21.31 -4.85 -15.40
C ASP A 247 20.79 -3.64 -14.59
N ASP A 248 21.15 -2.42 -14.99
CA ASP A 248 20.77 -1.17 -14.30
C ASP A 248 19.24 -0.96 -14.19
N HIS A 249 18.47 -1.63 -15.04
CA HIS A 249 17.02 -1.45 -15.22
C HIS A 249 16.23 -2.75 -15.12
N ALA A 250 16.87 -3.87 -14.76
CA ALA A 250 16.23 -5.18 -14.70
C ALA A 250 16.71 -6.02 -13.51
N TRP A 251 15.75 -6.66 -12.85
CA TRP A 251 15.95 -7.50 -11.68
C TRP A 251 15.21 -8.82 -11.83
N ILE A 252 15.82 -9.90 -11.36
CA ILE A 252 15.16 -11.20 -11.21
C ILE A 252 14.71 -11.32 -9.75
N ILE A 253 13.41 -11.53 -9.56
CA ILE A 253 12.80 -11.74 -8.25
C ILE A 253 12.77 -13.23 -8.00
N THR A 254 13.41 -13.66 -6.91
CA THR A 254 13.45 -15.08 -6.53
C THR A 254 12.93 -15.29 -5.11
N LYS A 255 12.41 -16.49 -4.86
CA LYS A 255 11.98 -16.95 -3.53
C LYS A 255 12.50 -18.36 -3.32
N LYS A 256 13.26 -18.58 -2.25
CA LYS A 256 13.98 -19.86 -2.01
C LYS A 256 14.76 -20.28 -3.27
N THR A 257 15.58 -19.37 -3.80
CA THR A 257 16.40 -19.52 -5.02
C THR A 257 15.65 -19.81 -6.32
N LYS A 258 14.30 -19.82 -6.31
CA LYS A 258 13.49 -20.04 -7.51
C LYS A 258 13.06 -18.70 -8.11
N PRO A 259 13.37 -18.41 -9.38
CA PRO A 259 12.83 -17.25 -10.09
C PRO A 259 11.30 -17.34 -10.16
N ILE A 260 10.62 -16.25 -9.78
CA ILE A 260 9.16 -16.15 -9.80
C ILE A 260 8.65 -15.00 -10.66
N ALA A 261 9.44 -13.94 -10.83
CA ALA A 261 9.09 -12.80 -11.66
C ALA A 261 10.34 -12.05 -12.15
N HIS A 262 10.18 -11.28 -13.22
CA HIS A 262 11.13 -10.28 -13.69
C HIS A 262 10.61 -8.89 -13.41
N LEU A 263 11.44 -8.02 -12.86
CA LEU A 263 11.17 -6.60 -12.77
C LEU A 263 11.98 -5.87 -13.85
N THR A 264 11.34 -5.01 -14.63
CA THR A 264 12.01 -4.07 -15.53
C THR A 264 11.50 -2.66 -15.27
N THR A 265 12.34 -1.64 -15.44
CA THR A 265 11.97 -0.28 -15.05
C THR A 265 12.69 0.78 -15.86
N THR A 266 12.15 2.00 -15.88
CA THR A 266 12.84 3.20 -16.35
C THR A 266 13.71 3.84 -15.26
N LEU A 267 13.69 3.31 -14.03
CA LEU A 267 14.42 3.80 -12.88
C LEU A 267 15.77 3.07 -12.75
N SER A 268 16.78 3.75 -12.25
CA SER A 268 18.01 3.11 -11.75
C SER A 268 17.86 2.89 -10.25
N PHE A 269 17.56 1.65 -9.86
CA PHE A 269 17.34 1.29 -8.46
C PHE A 269 18.65 0.91 -7.76
N ASP A 270 18.83 1.40 -6.56
CA ASP A 270 19.78 0.90 -5.58
C ASP A 270 19.07 -0.07 -4.62
N CYS A 271 19.69 -1.22 -4.36
CA CYS A 271 19.20 -2.17 -3.39
C CYS A 271 19.86 -1.93 -2.03
N GLN A 272 19.04 -1.70 -1.00
CA GLN A 272 19.49 -1.41 0.35
C GLN A 272 18.91 -2.42 1.34
N GLU A 273 19.73 -2.86 2.30
CA GLU A 273 19.25 -3.64 3.44
C GLU A 273 18.53 -2.71 4.42
N THR A 274 17.28 -3.03 4.72
CA THR A 274 16.38 -2.25 5.57
C THR A 274 15.63 -3.18 6.53
N HIS A 275 14.63 -2.64 7.23
CA HIS A 275 13.81 -3.42 8.13
C HIS A 275 12.33 -3.09 7.92
N ILE A 276 11.49 -4.10 8.12
CA ILE A 276 10.05 -3.95 8.33
C ILE A 276 9.72 -4.30 9.78
N SER A 277 8.53 -3.97 10.22
CA SER A 277 8.00 -4.31 11.52
C SER A 277 6.76 -5.20 11.37
N PRO A 278 6.91 -6.53 11.41
CA PRO A 278 5.77 -7.43 11.29
C PRO A 278 4.84 -7.41 12.52
N ALA A 279 5.34 -6.93 13.67
CA ALA A 279 4.62 -6.84 14.93
C ALA A 279 5.21 -5.73 15.82
N TYR A 280 4.44 -5.26 16.80
CA TYR A 280 4.88 -4.23 17.74
C TYR A 280 6.22 -4.59 18.41
N GLY A 281 7.19 -3.69 18.30
CA GLY A 281 8.53 -3.83 18.88
C GLY A 281 9.44 -4.83 18.19
N ALA A 282 9.02 -5.44 17.08
CA ALA A 282 9.81 -6.37 16.29
C ALA A 282 10.33 -5.70 15.01
N LEU A 283 11.57 -6.00 14.66
CA LEU A 283 12.15 -5.68 13.35
C LEU A 283 12.53 -6.97 12.64
N GLU A 284 12.25 -7.02 11.35
CA GLU A 284 12.65 -8.10 10.47
C GLU A 284 13.43 -7.50 9.29
N ALA A 285 14.62 -8.04 9.03
CA ALA A 285 15.48 -7.56 7.95
C ALA A 285 14.82 -7.81 6.59
N THR A 286 14.95 -6.86 5.69
CA THR A 286 14.47 -6.98 4.31
C THR A 286 15.28 -6.10 3.37
N LYS A 287 14.88 -6.05 2.09
CA LYS A 287 15.48 -5.20 1.07
C LYS A 287 14.48 -4.16 0.58
N THR A 288 15.02 -2.97 0.32
CA THR A 288 14.30 -1.90 -0.37
C THR A 288 15.03 -1.58 -1.67
N LEU A 289 14.30 -1.56 -2.79
CA LEU A 289 14.78 -0.90 -4.00
C LEU A 289 14.40 0.57 -3.92
N SER A 290 15.38 1.46 -3.95
CA SER A 290 15.17 2.91 -3.93
C SER A 290 15.78 3.58 -5.15
N ALA A 291 15.09 4.55 -5.73
CA ALA A 291 15.61 5.34 -6.85
C ALA A 291 15.35 6.81 -6.60
N GLN A 292 16.30 7.66 -6.98
CA GLN A 292 16.16 9.10 -6.94
C GLN A 292 16.49 9.69 -8.31
N GLN A 293 15.53 10.38 -8.92
CA GLN A 293 15.73 11.00 -10.22
C GLN A 293 14.82 12.21 -10.42
N PRO A 294 15.07 13.02 -11.46
CA PRO A 294 14.19 14.14 -11.76
C PRO A 294 12.75 13.72 -12.08
N ALA A 295 11.82 14.66 -11.94
CA ALA A 295 10.39 14.47 -12.21
C ALA A 295 10.02 14.23 -13.69
N ILE A 296 10.42 13.07 -14.22
CA ILE A 296 9.97 12.53 -15.50
C ILE A 296 8.96 11.39 -15.27
N PRO A 297 8.02 11.13 -16.19
CA PRO A 297 7.15 9.96 -16.09
C PRO A 297 7.96 8.67 -16.00
N THR A 298 7.62 7.80 -15.05
CA THR A 298 8.37 6.56 -14.80
C THR A 298 7.47 5.35 -14.93
N LYS A 299 8.09 4.19 -15.22
CA LYS A 299 7.41 2.91 -15.29
C LYS A 299 8.20 1.81 -14.60
N VAL A 300 7.49 0.94 -13.91
CA VAL A 300 8.00 -0.31 -13.34
C VAL A 300 7.07 -1.42 -13.79
N TYR A 301 7.64 -2.48 -14.35
CA TYR A 301 6.95 -3.68 -14.79
C TYR A 301 7.38 -4.85 -13.94
N CYS A 302 6.43 -5.66 -13.48
CA CYS A 302 6.67 -6.95 -12.87
C CYS A 302 5.95 -8.01 -13.71
N THR A 303 6.72 -8.89 -14.35
CA THR A 303 6.21 -9.96 -15.22
C THR A 303 6.41 -11.30 -14.54
N LYS A 304 5.33 -12.05 -14.35
CA LYS A 304 5.41 -13.40 -13.77
C LYS A 304 6.18 -14.34 -14.69
N ILE A 305 7.06 -15.15 -14.10
CA ILE A 305 7.72 -16.25 -14.81
C ILE A 305 6.78 -17.45 -14.80
N ARG A 306 6.26 -17.82 -15.97
CA ARG A 306 5.49 -19.06 -16.13
C ARG A 306 6.44 -20.24 -16.01
N ARG A 307 6.09 -21.23 -15.18
CA ARG A 307 6.74 -22.54 -15.23
C ARG A 307 6.37 -23.16 -16.58
N PHE A 308 7.38 -23.46 -17.40
CA PHE A 308 7.24 -24.39 -18.52
C PHE A 308 7.00 -25.81 -17.99
#